data_AF-A0A920U293-F1
#
_entry.id   AF-A0A920U293-F1
#
_cell.length_a   1.000
_cell.length_b   1.000
_cell.length_c   1.000
_cell.angle_alpha   90.00
_cell.angle_beta   90.00
_cell.angle_gamma   90.00
#
_symmetry.space_group_name_H-M   'P 1'
#
loop_
_entity.id
_entity.type
_entity.pdbx_description
1 polymer ?
#
loop_
_entity_poly.entity_id
_entity_poly.type
_entity_poly.pdbx_seq_one_letter_code
_entity_poly.pdbx_strand_id
1 'polypeptide(L)'
;MLASDEVTTLITALGTGIGKEDFDVGKLRYHRVIIMTDADVDGSHIRTLLLTFFYRQMPELLEKGHVYIAQPPLYKVSIRNKETYLKDEDEMQHYLRGMALEDSSIKRKGNASAALADNALKALTTEYFTIRAAVQRLSRRYQPEVLWALAELERFAEEGSPSAEEGEPICAGAQRPIDHNHNAGRSALFGNRSGPGSGGRELVAGYRV
;
A
#
# COMPACT_ATOMS: atom_id res chain seq x y z
N MET A 1 33.27 24.99 8.92
CA MET A 1 31.90 24.41 9.06
C MET A 1 31.68 23.23 8.09
N LEU A 2 32.75 22.48 7.78
CA LEU A 2 32.75 21.23 6.99
C LEU A 2 33.67 20.24 7.72
N ALA A 3 33.43 20.07 9.03
CA ALA A 3 34.39 19.45 9.96
C ALA A 3 33.88 18.10 10.47
N SER A 4 33.41 17.25 9.56
CA SER A 4 33.18 15.84 9.83
C SER A 4 34.12 15.06 8.92
N ASP A 5 34.92 14.18 9.53
CA ASP A 5 35.92 13.37 8.84
C ASP A 5 35.25 12.45 7.81
N GLU A 6 34.00 12.04 8.08
CA GLU A 6 33.16 11.25 7.19
C GLU A 6 32.83 12.00 5.89
N VAL A 7 32.52 13.30 5.98
CA VAL A 7 32.23 14.13 4.79
C VAL A 7 33.49 14.34 3.96
N THR A 8 34.63 14.60 4.60
CA THR A 8 35.93 14.72 3.91
C THR A 8 36.31 13.42 3.20
N THR A 9 36.07 12.28 3.86
CA THR A 9 36.30 10.95 3.30
C THR A 9 35.39 10.69 2.09
N LEU A 10 34.11 11.04 2.17
CA LEU A 10 33.14 10.92 1.09
C LEU A 10 33.57 11.72 -0.16
N ILE A 11 33.97 12.98 0.04
CA ILE A 11 34.42 13.85 -1.05
C ILE A 11 35.68 13.28 -1.71
N THR A 12 36.65 12.83 -0.90
CA THR A 12 37.89 12.24 -1.39
C THR A 12 37.62 10.98 -2.20
N ALA A 13 36.65 10.16 -1.77
CA ALA A 13 36.22 8.97 -2.50
C ALA A 13 35.57 9.30 -3.84
N LEU A 14 34.76 10.36 -3.93
CA LEU A 14 34.14 10.81 -5.18
C LEU A 14 35.16 11.42 -6.16
N GLY A 15 36.18 12.11 -5.64
CA GLY A 15 37.29 12.65 -6.42
C GLY A 15 36.96 13.92 -7.20
N THR A 16 35.81 14.55 -6.95
CA THR A 16 35.29 15.69 -7.70
C THR A 16 35.72 17.06 -7.17
N GLY A 17 36.45 17.14 -6.06
CA GLY A 17 36.70 18.42 -5.36
C GLY A 17 35.50 18.87 -4.51
N ILE A 18 35.64 19.98 -3.78
CA ILE A 18 34.63 20.48 -2.83
C ILE A 18 34.18 21.91 -3.17
N GLY A 19 32.87 22.16 -3.08
CA GLY A 19 32.31 23.51 -3.22
C GLY A 19 32.17 23.96 -4.68
N LYS A 20 31.38 25.00 -4.90
CA LYS A 20 30.97 25.45 -6.24
C LYS A 20 32.13 25.89 -7.14
N GLU A 21 33.28 26.25 -6.56
CA GLU A 21 34.41 26.82 -7.29
C GLU A 21 35.45 25.75 -7.70
N ASP A 22 35.61 24.67 -6.90
CA ASP A 22 36.59 23.59 -7.15
C ASP A 22 35.94 22.27 -7.62
N PHE A 23 34.60 22.20 -7.68
CA PHE A 23 33.89 21.00 -8.10
C PHE A 23 34.00 20.78 -9.61
N ASP A 24 34.51 19.61 -10.01
CA ASP A 24 34.60 19.15 -11.39
C ASP A 24 34.06 17.72 -11.52
N VAL A 25 32.87 17.60 -12.10
CA VAL A 25 32.23 16.30 -12.36
C VAL A 25 32.96 15.46 -13.40
N GLY A 26 33.80 16.05 -14.25
CA GLY A 26 34.64 15.31 -15.21
C GLY A 26 35.69 14.45 -14.52
N LYS A 27 36.04 14.77 -13.27
CA LYS A 27 36.98 13.99 -12.43
C LYS A 27 36.28 12.96 -11.54
N LEU A 28 34.96 12.83 -11.67
CA LEU A 28 34.18 11.87 -10.89
C LEU A 28 34.70 10.44 -11.13
N ARG A 29 35.19 9.80 -10.08
CA ARG A 29 35.72 8.42 -10.16
C ARG A 29 34.63 7.38 -10.35
N TYR A 30 33.45 7.64 -9.78
CA TYR A 30 32.31 6.72 -9.79
C TYR A 30 31.07 7.40 -10.37
N HIS A 31 30.71 7.04 -11.61
CA HIS A 31 29.52 7.58 -12.29
C HIS A 31 28.19 7.11 -11.69
N ARG A 32 28.22 6.21 -10.70
CA ARG A 32 27.06 5.73 -9.96
C ARG A 32 27.36 5.78 -8.47
N VAL A 33 26.68 6.67 -7.78
CA VAL A 33 26.70 6.81 -6.32
C VAL A 33 25.38 6.24 -5.82
N ILE A 34 25.41 5.10 -5.13
CA ILE A 34 24.20 4.44 -4.62
C ILE A 34 24.13 4.68 -3.11
N ILE A 35 23.07 5.36 -2.67
CA ILE A 35 22.77 5.57 -1.26
C ILE A 35 21.90 4.40 -0.79
N MET A 36 22.49 3.53 0.01
CA MET A 36 21.81 2.41 0.66
C MET A 36 21.70 2.70 2.14
N THR A 37 20.47 2.86 2.63
CA THR A 37 20.15 3.18 4.02
C THR A 37 19.02 2.27 4.48
N ASP A 38 18.91 2.05 5.78
CA ASP A 38 17.84 1.24 6.35
C ASP A 38 16.45 1.86 6.12
N ALA A 39 15.44 1.00 6.19
CA ALA A 39 14.04 1.35 5.94
C ALA A 39 13.34 1.97 7.16
N ASP A 40 14.09 2.65 8.02
CA ASP A 40 13.63 3.27 9.25
C ASP A 40 13.73 4.81 9.22
N VAL A 41 13.33 5.43 10.33
CA VAL A 41 13.34 6.88 10.48
C VAL A 41 14.76 7.43 10.37
N ASP A 42 15.75 6.74 10.95
CA ASP A 42 17.15 7.18 10.96
C ASP A 42 17.80 7.06 9.57
N GLY A 43 17.50 5.98 8.83
CA GLY A 43 17.85 5.82 7.43
C GLY A 43 17.26 6.93 6.56
N SER A 44 16.02 7.34 6.83
CA SER A 44 15.40 8.48 6.14
C SER A 44 16.09 9.82 6.46
N HIS A 45 16.56 10.00 7.70
CA HIS A 45 17.29 11.19 8.13
C HIS A 45 18.65 11.28 7.44
N ILE A 46 19.47 10.22 7.50
CA ILE A 46 20.81 10.23 6.89
C ILE A 46 20.73 10.37 5.37
N ARG A 47 19.75 9.72 4.72
CA ARG A 47 19.50 9.89 3.28
C ARG A 47 19.21 11.34 2.93
N THR A 48 18.37 12.02 3.71
CA THR A 48 18.02 13.43 3.48
C THR A 48 19.22 14.35 3.69
N LEU A 49 20.06 14.07 4.69
CA LEU A 49 21.31 14.81 4.93
C LEU A 49 22.27 14.68 3.73
N LEU A 50 22.49 13.47 3.23
CA LEU A 50 23.35 13.23 2.06
C LEU A 50 22.78 13.88 0.80
N LEU A 51 21.47 13.78 0.55
CA LEU A 51 20.82 14.44 -0.58
C LEU A 51 20.93 15.96 -0.49
N THR A 52 20.73 16.54 0.70
CA THR A 52 20.88 17.98 0.92
C THR A 52 22.33 18.42 0.71
N PHE A 53 23.29 17.60 1.14
CA PHE A 53 24.70 17.85 0.92
C PHE A 53 25.05 17.86 -0.58
N PHE A 54 24.64 16.82 -1.34
CA PHE A 54 24.84 16.80 -2.79
C PHE A 54 24.13 17.95 -3.48
N TYR A 55 22.90 18.27 -3.10
CA TYR A 55 22.15 19.39 -3.66
C TYR A 55 22.84 20.75 -3.45
N ARG A 56 23.44 20.98 -2.27
CA ARG A 56 24.06 22.27 -1.96
C ARG A 56 25.49 22.39 -2.47
N GLN A 57 26.28 21.32 -2.39
CA GLN A 57 27.73 21.37 -2.66
C GLN A 57 28.10 20.82 -4.03
N MET A 58 27.31 19.90 -4.60
CA MET A 58 27.62 19.17 -5.84
C MET A 58 26.37 18.94 -6.71
N PRO A 59 25.62 20.01 -7.08
CA PRO A 59 24.33 19.88 -7.75
C PRO A 59 24.42 19.14 -9.10
N GLU A 60 25.54 19.28 -9.83
CA GLU A 60 25.70 18.61 -11.13
C GLU A 60 25.68 17.07 -11.03
N LEU A 61 26.00 16.48 -9.87
CA LEU A 61 25.87 15.04 -9.67
C LEU A 61 24.41 14.58 -9.74
N LEU A 62 23.50 15.41 -9.24
CA LEU A 62 22.07 15.16 -9.30
C LEU A 62 21.53 15.42 -10.70
N GLU A 63 21.91 16.55 -11.31
CA GLU A 63 21.44 16.94 -12.65
C GLU A 63 21.87 15.95 -13.74
N LYS A 64 23.10 15.40 -13.65
CA LYS A 64 23.60 14.38 -14.58
C LYS A 64 23.14 12.95 -14.24
N GLY A 65 22.35 12.77 -13.18
CA GLY A 65 21.78 11.46 -12.82
C GLY A 65 22.82 10.46 -12.30
N HIS A 66 23.83 10.91 -11.56
CA HIS A 66 24.85 10.02 -10.98
C HIS A 66 24.46 9.46 -9.60
N VAL A 67 23.49 10.08 -8.91
CA VAL A 67 23.05 9.65 -7.57
C VAL A 67 21.79 8.78 -7.66
N TYR A 68 21.83 7.61 -7.04
CA TYR A 68 20.76 6.62 -7.00
C TYR A 68 20.42 6.29 -5.55
N ILE A 69 19.15 6.03 -5.26
CA ILE A 69 18.69 5.53 -3.96
C ILE A 69 18.41 4.04 -4.10
N ALA A 70 19.02 3.23 -3.24
CA ALA A 70 18.70 1.80 -3.19
C ALA A 70 17.29 1.61 -2.63
N GLN A 71 16.54 0.68 -3.23
CA GLN A 71 15.23 0.26 -2.74
C GLN A 71 15.32 -1.21 -2.31
N PRO A 72 15.74 -1.50 -1.06
CA PRO A 72 15.78 -2.86 -0.57
C PRO A 72 14.35 -3.43 -0.45
N PRO A 73 14.18 -4.76 -0.60
CA PRO A 73 12.87 -5.38 -0.44
C PRO A 73 12.42 -5.31 1.03
N LEU A 74 11.16 -4.91 1.25
CA LEU A 74 10.57 -4.83 2.60
C LEU A 74 10.08 -6.20 3.10
N TYR A 75 9.65 -7.07 2.19
CA TYR A 75 9.09 -8.38 2.54
C TYR A 75 9.78 -9.52 1.80
N LYS A 76 9.86 -10.67 2.48
CA LYS A 76 10.21 -11.97 1.89
C LYS A 76 9.05 -12.93 2.12
N VAL A 77 8.41 -13.36 1.04
CA VAL A 77 7.34 -14.37 1.08
C VAL A 77 7.92 -15.71 0.67
N SER A 78 7.77 -16.72 1.53
CA SER A 78 8.22 -18.09 1.25
C SER A 78 7.02 -19.04 1.25
N ILE A 79 6.77 -19.71 0.13
CA ILE A 79 5.71 -20.70 -0.01
C ILE A 79 6.31 -21.97 -0.60
N ARG A 80 6.31 -23.05 0.21
CA ARG A 80 6.96 -24.32 -0.12
C ARG A 80 8.44 -24.10 -0.47
N ASN A 81 8.78 -24.16 -1.76
CA ASN A 81 10.14 -24.02 -2.29
C ASN A 81 10.34 -22.74 -3.13
N LYS A 82 9.36 -21.82 -3.17
CA LYS A 82 9.48 -20.55 -3.88
C LYS A 82 9.63 -19.42 -2.88
N GLU A 83 10.70 -18.64 -3.05
CA GLU A 83 10.94 -17.41 -2.31
C GLU A 83 10.74 -16.21 -3.25
N THR A 84 9.92 -15.25 -2.82
CA THR A 84 9.66 -14.01 -3.56
C THR A 84 9.94 -12.82 -2.65
N TYR A 85 10.70 -11.86 -3.14
CA TYR A 85 11.00 -10.61 -2.44
C TYR A 85 10.08 -9.53 -2.98
N LEU A 86 9.42 -8.79 -2.08
CA LEU A 86 8.46 -7.75 -2.41
C LEU A 86 8.95 -6.42 -1.83
N LYS A 87 8.85 -5.35 -2.61
CA LYS A 87 9.49 -4.07 -2.25
C LYS A 87 8.71 -3.28 -1.21
N ASP A 88 7.39 -3.34 -1.26
CA ASP A 88 6.50 -2.51 -0.46
C ASP A 88 5.19 -3.25 -0.10
N GLU A 89 4.38 -2.59 0.73
CA GLU A 89 3.07 -3.09 1.16
C GLU A 89 2.12 -3.29 -0.02
N ASP A 90 2.15 -2.41 -1.02
CA ASP A 90 1.27 -2.50 -2.18
C ASP A 90 1.56 -3.76 -3.00
N GLU A 91 2.84 -4.04 -3.28
CA GLU A 91 3.26 -5.30 -3.92
C GLU A 91 2.87 -6.52 -3.09
N MET A 92 2.96 -6.45 -1.75
CA MET A 92 2.49 -7.51 -0.87
C MET A 92 0.98 -7.74 -0.99
N GLN A 93 0.18 -6.68 -0.94
CA GLN A 93 -1.27 -6.76 -1.09
C GLN A 93 -1.66 -7.31 -2.47
N HIS A 94 -0.99 -6.87 -3.53
CA HIS A 94 -1.20 -7.40 -4.88
C HIS A 94 -0.85 -8.88 -4.98
N TYR A 95 0.28 -9.29 -4.40
CA TYR A 95 0.73 -10.68 -4.38
C TYR A 95 -0.27 -11.59 -3.64
N LEU A 96 -0.72 -11.18 -2.46
CA LEU A 96 -1.70 -11.92 -1.67
C LEU A 96 -3.07 -12.01 -2.36
N ARG A 97 -3.52 -10.95 -3.03
CA ARG A 97 -4.76 -10.98 -3.83
C ARG A 97 -4.64 -11.95 -5.00
N GLY A 98 -3.51 -11.92 -5.70
CA GLY A 98 -3.24 -12.86 -6.80
C GLY A 98 -3.36 -14.30 -6.33
N MET A 99 -2.73 -14.64 -5.21
CA MET A 99 -2.81 -15.97 -4.60
C MET A 99 -4.21 -16.35 -4.12
N ALA A 100 -4.94 -15.43 -3.49
CA ALA A 100 -6.30 -15.70 -3.01
C ALA A 100 -7.30 -15.95 -4.16
N LEU A 101 -7.00 -15.38 -5.33
CA LEU A 101 -7.79 -15.53 -6.54
C LEU A 101 -7.37 -16.73 -7.40
N GLU A 102 -6.24 -17.36 -7.10
CA GLU A 102 -5.78 -18.57 -7.76
C GLU A 102 -6.70 -19.75 -7.35
N ASP A 103 -7.23 -20.47 -8.35
CA ASP A 103 -8.16 -21.60 -8.19
C ASP A 103 -9.46 -21.30 -7.40
N SER A 104 -9.85 -20.03 -7.23
CA SER A 104 -11.07 -19.66 -6.52
C SER A 104 -12.24 -19.38 -7.47
N SER A 105 -13.43 -19.80 -7.06
CA SER A 105 -14.67 -19.53 -7.78
C SER A 105 -15.81 -19.23 -6.80
N ILE A 106 -16.67 -18.28 -7.16
CA ILE A 106 -17.85 -17.94 -6.38
C ILE A 106 -19.09 -18.51 -7.06
N LYS A 107 -19.89 -19.25 -6.30
CA LYS A 107 -21.17 -19.83 -6.76
C LYS A 107 -22.33 -19.18 -6.01
N ARG A 108 -23.30 -18.64 -6.75
CA ARG A 108 -24.51 -18.06 -6.14
C ARG A 108 -25.47 -19.17 -5.71
N LYS A 109 -26.02 -19.05 -4.49
CA LYS A 109 -27.03 -19.99 -3.97
C LYS A 109 -28.26 -20.00 -4.90
N GLY A 110 -28.55 -21.14 -5.53
CA GLY A 110 -29.69 -21.33 -6.44
C GLY A 110 -29.35 -21.34 -7.94
N ASN A 111 -28.12 -21.00 -8.34
CA ASN A 111 -27.68 -21.15 -9.73
C ASN A 111 -26.21 -21.64 -9.79
N ALA A 112 -26.05 -22.96 -9.69
CA ALA A 112 -24.74 -23.61 -9.64
C ALA A 112 -23.96 -23.55 -10.97
N SER A 113 -24.65 -23.25 -12.08
CA SER A 113 -24.10 -23.30 -13.45
C SER A 113 -23.37 -22.01 -13.86
N ALA A 114 -23.57 -20.90 -13.14
CA ALA A 114 -22.91 -19.62 -13.39
C ALA A 114 -21.87 -19.33 -12.29
N ALA A 115 -20.79 -20.11 -12.25
CA ALA A 115 -19.67 -19.83 -11.36
C ALA A 115 -18.91 -18.60 -11.87
N LEU A 116 -18.74 -17.60 -11.00
CA LEU A 116 -17.88 -16.45 -11.28
C LEU A 116 -16.43 -16.88 -11.01
N ALA A 117 -15.63 -16.98 -12.07
CA ALA A 117 -14.24 -17.42 -12.00
C ALA A 117 -13.30 -16.45 -12.73
N ASP A 118 -12.01 -16.62 -12.50
CA ASP A 118 -10.90 -16.00 -13.23
C ASP A 118 -11.04 -14.47 -13.36
N ASN A 119 -11.13 -13.96 -14.59
CA ASN A 119 -11.12 -12.53 -14.89
C ASN A 119 -12.33 -11.79 -14.32
N ALA A 120 -13.50 -12.42 -14.32
CA ALA A 120 -14.71 -11.80 -13.77
C ALA A 120 -14.60 -11.65 -12.25
N LEU A 121 -14.02 -12.64 -11.58
CA LEU A 121 -13.75 -12.58 -10.14
C LEU A 121 -12.64 -11.56 -9.81
N LYS A 122 -11.58 -11.49 -10.62
CA LYS A 122 -10.51 -10.49 -10.48
C LYS A 122 -11.03 -9.05 -10.64
N ALA A 123 -11.89 -8.82 -11.62
CA ALA A 123 -12.51 -7.50 -11.84
C ALA A 123 -13.35 -7.08 -10.62
N LEU A 124 -14.24 -7.97 -10.17
CA LEU A 124 -15.09 -7.74 -8.99
C LEU A 124 -14.26 -7.47 -7.72
N THR A 125 -13.20 -8.26 -7.53
CA THR A 125 -12.33 -8.13 -6.35
C THR A 125 -11.58 -6.80 -6.37
N THR A 126 -11.07 -6.40 -7.55
CA THR A 126 -10.43 -5.09 -7.72
C THR A 126 -11.39 -3.95 -7.42
N GLU A 127 -12.62 -4.02 -7.93
CA GLU A 127 -13.66 -3.01 -7.67
C GLU A 127 -14.00 -2.92 -6.18
N TYR A 128 -14.21 -4.07 -5.51
CA TYR A 128 -14.45 -4.12 -4.07
C TYR A 128 -13.34 -3.46 -3.24
N PHE A 129 -12.07 -3.74 -3.56
CA PHE A 129 -10.95 -3.14 -2.84
C PHE A 129 -10.81 -1.64 -3.13
N THR A 130 -11.18 -1.17 -4.32
CA THR A 130 -11.25 0.26 -4.64
C THR A 130 -12.29 0.96 -3.77
N ILE A 131 -13.49 0.38 -3.65
CA ILE A 131 -14.55 0.88 -2.78
C ILE A 131 -14.08 0.89 -1.32
N ARG A 132 -13.48 -0.22 -0.84
CA ARG A 132 -12.95 -0.32 0.52
C ARG A 132 -11.91 0.76 0.82
N ALA A 133 -10.99 1.03 -0.10
CA ALA A 133 -9.99 2.08 0.06
C ALA A 133 -10.64 3.48 0.12
N ALA A 134 -11.66 3.73 -0.71
CA ALA A 134 -12.42 4.98 -0.68
C ALA A 134 -13.17 5.16 0.66
N VAL A 135 -13.82 4.10 1.15
CA VAL A 135 -14.52 4.09 2.46
C VAL A 135 -13.52 4.36 3.59
N GLN A 136 -12.37 3.68 3.60
CA GLN A 136 -11.33 3.88 4.62
C GLN A 136 -10.76 5.30 4.62
N ARG A 137 -10.66 5.94 3.45
CA ARG A 137 -10.23 7.34 3.35
C ARG A 137 -11.29 8.31 3.89
N LEU A 138 -12.58 8.03 3.61
CA LEU A 138 -13.70 8.88 4.01
C LEU A 138 -14.15 8.66 5.46
N SER A 139 -13.77 7.55 6.09
CA SER A 139 -14.12 7.21 7.47
C SER A 139 -13.64 8.23 8.50
N ARG A 140 -12.63 9.05 8.16
CA ARG A 140 -12.18 10.17 9.00
C ARG A 140 -13.25 11.25 9.20
N ARG A 141 -14.21 11.34 8.27
CA ARG A 141 -15.26 12.37 8.26
C ARG A 141 -16.67 11.81 8.42
N TYR A 142 -16.90 10.59 7.94
CA TYR A 142 -18.21 9.95 7.92
C TYR A 142 -18.15 8.57 8.59
N GLN A 143 -19.28 8.12 9.13
CA GLN A 143 -19.36 6.79 9.74
C GLN A 143 -19.18 5.70 8.68
N PRO A 144 -18.28 4.72 8.88
CA PRO A 144 -18.04 3.63 7.91
C PRO A 144 -19.29 2.86 7.52
N GLU A 145 -20.20 2.64 8.46
CA GLU A 145 -21.44 1.88 8.27
C GLU A 145 -22.34 2.55 7.23
N VAL A 146 -22.43 3.89 7.29
CA VAL A 146 -23.18 4.69 6.33
C VAL A 146 -22.50 4.66 4.96
N LEU A 147 -21.17 4.75 4.91
CA LEU A 147 -20.42 4.71 3.66
C LEU A 147 -20.56 3.36 2.94
N TRP A 148 -20.59 2.24 3.69
CA TRP A 148 -20.89 0.93 3.13
C TRP A 148 -22.34 0.80 2.68
N ALA A 149 -23.29 1.33 3.46
CA ALA A 149 -24.69 1.37 3.07
C ALA A 149 -24.89 2.13 1.75
N LEU A 150 -24.21 3.27 1.55
CA LEU A 150 -24.24 4.03 0.30
C LEU A 150 -23.74 3.22 -0.90
N ALA A 151 -22.83 2.27 -0.72
CA ALA A 151 -22.34 1.41 -1.80
C ALA A 151 -23.37 0.34 -2.23
N GLU A 152 -24.37 0.06 -1.37
CA GLU A 152 -25.46 -0.87 -1.66
C GLU A 152 -26.71 -0.18 -2.23
N LEU A 153 -26.81 1.15 -2.07
CA LEU A 153 -27.92 1.94 -2.60
C LEU A 153 -27.79 2.16 -4.11
N GLU A 154 -28.93 2.39 -4.77
CA GLU A 154 -28.95 2.82 -6.16
C GLU A 154 -28.32 4.21 -6.31
N ARG A 155 -27.57 4.40 -7.41
CA ARG A 155 -26.90 5.67 -7.70
C ARG A 155 -27.94 6.79 -7.85
N PHE A 156 -27.76 7.87 -7.11
CA PHE A 156 -28.54 9.10 -7.30
C PHE A 156 -28.20 9.77 -8.63
N ALA A 157 -29.20 10.34 -9.31
CA ALA A 157 -28.96 11.19 -10.47
C ALA A 157 -28.17 12.44 -10.09
N GLU A 158 -27.34 12.95 -11.00
CA GLU A 158 -26.45 14.11 -10.75
C GLU A 158 -27.21 15.45 -10.66
N GLU A 159 -28.43 15.51 -11.17
CA GLU A 159 -29.26 16.71 -11.17
C GLU A 159 -30.26 16.68 -10.01
N GLY A 160 -29.90 17.40 -8.93
CA GLY A 160 -30.76 17.65 -7.79
C GLY A 160 -30.42 16.80 -6.58
N SER A 161 -29.94 17.45 -5.52
CA SER A 161 -30.04 16.86 -4.18
C SER A 161 -31.49 16.43 -3.95
N PRO A 162 -31.77 15.18 -3.56
CA PRO A 162 -33.14 14.72 -3.35
C PRO A 162 -33.85 15.68 -2.40
N SER A 163 -35.07 16.08 -2.76
CA SER A 163 -35.91 16.86 -1.86
C SER A 163 -36.17 16.09 -0.56
N ALA A 164 -36.59 16.76 0.52
CA ALA A 164 -36.81 16.10 1.81
C ALA A 164 -37.79 14.91 1.73
N GLU A 165 -38.79 15.01 0.84
CA GLU A 165 -39.80 13.97 0.60
C GLU A 165 -39.24 12.77 -0.21
N GLU A 166 -38.25 13.01 -1.07
CA GLU A 166 -37.56 11.96 -1.83
C GLU A 166 -36.42 11.32 -1.02
N GLY A 167 -35.83 12.06 -0.09
CA GLY A 167 -34.73 11.59 0.77
C GLY A 167 -35.17 10.63 1.88
N GLU A 168 -36.40 10.76 2.38
CA GLU A 168 -36.92 9.89 3.45
C GLU A 168 -36.97 8.39 3.08
N PRO A 169 -37.50 7.96 1.91
CA PRO A 169 -37.47 6.55 1.52
C PRO A 169 -36.04 6.04 1.25
N ILE A 170 -35.14 6.91 0.79
CA ILE A 170 -33.73 6.57 0.57
C ILE A 170 -33.02 6.31 1.91
N CYS A 171 -33.19 7.19 2.88
CA CYS A 171 -32.66 7.03 4.23
C CYS A 171 -33.25 5.79 4.92
N ALA A 172 -34.55 5.53 4.74
CA ALA A 172 -35.19 4.33 5.25
C ALA A 172 -34.63 3.05 4.59
N GLY A 173 -34.31 3.10 3.30
CA GLY A 173 -33.64 2.03 2.57
C GLY A 173 -32.22 1.75 3.08
N ALA A 174 -31.49 2.80 3.47
CA ALA A 174 -30.13 2.72 4.02
C ALA A 174 -30.07 2.15 5.44
N GLN A 175 -31.16 2.25 6.22
CA GLN A 175 -31.19 1.79 7.60
C GLN A 175 -30.94 0.27 7.73
N ARG A 176 -31.48 -0.55 6.82
CA ARG A 176 -31.29 -2.01 6.85
C ARG A 176 -29.81 -2.42 6.63
N PRO A 177 -29.10 -1.92 5.60
CA PRO A 177 -27.66 -2.12 5.47
C PRO A 177 -26.85 -1.64 6.68
N ILE A 178 -27.20 -0.48 7.25
CA ILE A 178 -26.52 0.07 8.43
C ILE A 178 -26.65 -0.90 9.62
N ASP A 179 -27.87 -1.36 9.91
CA ASP A 179 -28.13 -2.30 11.02
C ASP A 179 -27.45 -3.66 10.79
N HIS A 180 -27.40 -4.12 9.53
CA HIS A 180 -26.70 -5.33 9.14
C HIS A 180 -25.18 -5.20 9.33
N ASN A 181 -24.58 -4.11 8.84
CA ASN A 181 -23.15 -3.84 8.93
C ASN A 181 -22.70 -3.61 10.38
N HIS A 182 -23.52 -2.93 11.18
CA HIS A 182 -23.27 -2.75 12.61
C HIS A 182 -23.24 -4.08 13.37
N ASN A 183 -24.17 -5.00 13.07
CA ASN A 183 -24.24 -6.32 13.70
C ASN A 183 -23.14 -7.27 13.18
N ALA A 184 -22.77 -7.18 11.91
CA ALA A 184 -21.65 -7.93 11.35
C ALA A 184 -20.32 -7.54 12.01
N GLY A 185 -20.10 -6.24 12.27
CA GLY A 185 -18.96 -5.74 13.04
C GLY A 185 -18.89 -6.28 14.46
N ARG A 186 -20.04 -6.44 15.14
CA ARG A 186 -20.12 -7.08 16.47
C ARG A 186 -19.89 -8.58 16.45
N SER A 187 -20.40 -9.28 15.43
CA SER A 187 -20.17 -10.73 15.25
C SER A 187 -18.71 -11.07 14.95
N ALA A 188 -17.98 -10.20 14.25
CA ALA A 188 -16.55 -10.41 13.96
C ALA A 188 -15.67 -10.20 15.22
N LEU A 189 -16.11 -9.36 16.17
CA LEU A 189 -15.39 -9.10 17.43
C LEU A 189 -15.69 -10.12 18.53
N PHE A 190 -16.82 -10.85 18.47
CA PHE A 190 -17.24 -11.82 19.49
C PHE A 190 -17.48 -13.24 18.98
N GLY A 191 -16.94 -13.59 17.81
CA GLY A 191 -17.05 -14.91 17.20
C GLY A 191 -16.05 -15.93 17.73
N ASN A 192 -16.13 -16.28 19.02
CA ASN A 192 -15.45 -17.47 19.54
C ASN A 192 -16.20 -18.71 19.03
N ARG A 193 -15.72 -19.35 17.95
CA ARG A 193 -16.25 -20.64 17.47
C ARG A 193 -15.21 -21.73 17.64
N SER A 194 -15.24 -22.34 18.81
CA SER A 194 -14.81 -23.72 19.06
C SER A 194 -15.76 -24.66 18.30
N GLY A 195 -15.24 -25.46 17.37
CA GLY A 195 -15.97 -26.53 16.68
C GLY A 195 -15.06 -27.30 15.71
N PRO A 196 -15.11 -28.64 15.65
CA PRO A 196 -13.97 -29.47 15.29
C PRO A 196 -13.84 -29.75 13.78
N GLY A 197 -12.59 -29.79 13.30
CA GLY A 197 -12.13 -30.70 12.24
C GLY A 197 -12.68 -30.49 10.82
N SER A 198 -12.00 -29.67 10.02
CA SER A 198 -11.75 -29.98 8.60
C SER A 198 -10.49 -29.25 8.13
N GLY A 199 -9.59 -29.97 7.45
CA GLY A 199 -8.24 -29.54 7.10
C GLY A 199 -8.19 -28.39 6.10
N GLY A 200 -8.33 -27.16 6.59
CA GLY A 200 -8.03 -25.93 5.86
C GLY A 200 -6.60 -25.47 6.16
N ARG A 201 -5.90 -24.95 5.13
CA ARG A 201 -4.55 -24.39 5.25
C ARG A 201 -4.52 -23.30 6.31
N GLU A 202 -3.86 -23.58 7.42
CA GLU A 202 -3.52 -22.60 8.46
C GLU A 202 -2.43 -21.67 7.92
N LEU A 203 -2.78 -20.42 7.62
CA LEU A 203 -1.79 -19.35 7.46
C LEU A 203 -1.60 -18.71 8.84
N VAL A 204 -0.67 -19.28 9.61
CA VAL A 204 -0.18 -18.68 10.86
C VAL A 204 0.75 -17.53 10.48
N ALA A 205 0.22 -16.32 10.39
CA ALA A 205 1.02 -15.10 10.33
C ALA A 205 1.55 -14.80 11.75
N GLY A 206 2.68 -15.40 12.10
CA GLY A 206 3.40 -15.08 13.33
C GLY A 206 4.06 -13.71 13.21
N TYR A 207 3.52 -12.71 13.92
CA TYR A 207 4.28 -11.51 14.28
C TYR A 207 5.28 -11.90 15.36
N ARG A 208 6.58 -11.90 15.04
CA ARG A 208 7.62 -11.77 16.08
C ARG A 208 7.94 -10.29 16.22
N VAL A 209 7.66 -9.75 17.41
CA VAL A 209 8.30 -8.54 17.94
C VAL A 209 9.77 -8.86 18.20
#